data_AF-A0A256YVN2-F1
#
_entry.id   AF-A0A256YVN2-F1
#
_cell.length_a   1.000
_cell.length_b   1.000
_cell.length_c   1.000
_cell.angle_alpha   90.00
_cell.angle_beta   90.00
_cell.angle_gamma   90.00
#
_symmetry.space_group_name_H-M   'P 1'
#
loop_
_entity.id
_entity.type
_entity.pdbx_description
1 polymer ?
#
loop_
_entity_poly.entity_id
_entity_poly.type
_entity_poly.pdbx_seq_one_letter_code
_entity_poly.pdbx_strand_id
1 'polypeptide(L)'
;MHVPLIVRCPERLPEGKRVRDLVQSTLSVAPTVLDLFGLEVPKSMEGKSLIEISEGKVEGYKEIYVNQGLWTAKRAVRVGRWKLIKTLDKSFWETPETELYDLEADPGEVRNLAEDEPEVVDRLELRMYRWLRRKLGKRVDPLELIVKEGLPAYKWVRIAAEQTGLLEKYEEWRMRVDRAEEG
;
A
#
# COMPACT_ATOMS: atom_id res chain seq x y z
N MET A 1 6.77 -1.68 1.87
CA MET A 1 6.32 -3.03 2.28
C MET A 1 6.95 -4.04 1.35
N HIS A 2 7.74 -4.94 1.92
CA HIS A 2 8.40 -6.03 1.21
C HIS A 2 8.03 -7.33 1.92
N VAL A 3 7.44 -8.27 1.19
CA VAL A 3 6.99 -9.56 1.72
C VAL A 3 7.84 -10.65 1.07
N PRO A 4 8.53 -11.49 1.85
CA PRO A 4 9.22 -12.65 1.29
C PRO A 4 8.23 -13.58 0.58
N LEU A 5 8.53 -13.96 -0.66
CA LEU A 5 7.76 -14.91 -1.44
C LEU A 5 8.71 -15.88 -2.14
N ILE A 6 8.46 -17.17 -1.94
CA ILE A 6 9.19 -18.26 -2.60
C ILE A 6 8.16 -19.15 -3.28
N VAL A 7 8.35 -19.43 -4.57
CA VAL A 7 7.51 -20.35 -5.34
C VAL A 7 8.37 -21.52 -5.77
N ARG A 8 7.90 -22.75 -5.52
CA ARG A 8 8.59 -23.98 -5.92
C ARG A 8 7.66 -24.80 -6.82
N CYS A 9 8.05 -24.95 -8.08
CA CYS A 9 7.40 -25.82 -9.05
C CYS A 9 8.47 -26.49 -9.92
N PRO A 10 9.02 -27.65 -9.52
CA PRO A 10 10.19 -28.24 -10.16
C PRO A 10 10.01 -28.54 -11.66
N GLU A 11 8.78 -28.80 -12.09
CA GLU A 11 8.47 -29.13 -13.49
C GLU A 11 8.47 -27.91 -14.43
N ARG A 12 8.29 -26.69 -13.88
CA ARG A 12 8.14 -25.46 -14.69
C ARG A 12 9.10 -24.34 -14.33
N LEU A 13 9.61 -24.30 -13.10
CA LEU A 13 10.43 -23.21 -12.61
C LEU A 13 11.90 -23.63 -12.47
N PRO A 14 12.85 -22.77 -12.89
CA PRO A 14 14.27 -23.03 -12.69
C PRO A 14 14.63 -22.96 -11.21
N GLU A 15 15.53 -23.83 -10.78
CA GLU A 15 16.04 -23.86 -9.42
C GLU A 15 16.88 -22.60 -9.11
N GLY A 16 16.74 -22.07 -7.89
CA GLY A 16 17.58 -20.97 -7.39
C GLY A 16 17.41 -19.62 -8.10
N LYS A 17 16.49 -19.49 -9.06
CA LYS A 17 16.30 -18.24 -9.80
C LYS A 17 15.66 -17.18 -8.91
N ARG A 18 16.31 -16.01 -8.85
CA ARG A 18 15.76 -14.80 -8.21
C ARG A 18 15.20 -13.85 -9.28
N VAL A 19 13.91 -13.56 -9.18
CA VAL A 19 13.25 -12.49 -9.97
C VAL A 19 13.51 -11.16 -9.25
N ARG A 20 14.08 -10.18 -9.97
CA ARG A 20 14.41 -8.84 -9.43
C ARG A 20 13.32 -7.81 -9.71
N ASP A 21 12.45 -8.08 -10.66
CA ASP A 21 11.30 -7.25 -10.98
C ASP A 21 10.38 -7.06 -9.77
N LEU A 22 9.68 -5.92 -9.73
CA LEU A 22 8.65 -5.72 -8.72
C LEU A 22 7.48 -6.65 -9.00
N VAL A 23 7.00 -7.32 -7.94
CA VAL A 23 5.83 -8.21 -7.97
C VAL A 23 4.85 -7.79 -6.88
N GLN A 24 3.55 -8.01 -7.12
CA GLN A 24 2.50 -7.83 -6.11
C GLN A 24 1.95 -9.18 -5.72
N SER A 25 2.44 -9.76 -4.62
CA SER A 25 2.04 -11.09 -4.17
C SER A 25 0.52 -11.22 -4.02
N THR A 26 -0.14 -10.22 -3.43
CA THR A 26 -1.59 -10.19 -3.18
C THR A 26 -2.44 -10.26 -4.45
N LEU A 27 -1.93 -9.74 -5.57
CA LEU A 27 -2.63 -9.80 -6.86
C LEU A 27 -2.17 -10.99 -7.72
N SER A 28 -0.90 -11.37 -7.61
CA SER A 28 -0.26 -12.32 -8.52
C SER A 28 -0.42 -13.79 -8.13
N VAL A 29 -0.70 -14.13 -6.87
CA VAL A 29 -0.83 -15.54 -6.46
C VAL A 29 -1.98 -16.24 -7.20
N ALA A 30 -3.18 -15.65 -7.22
CA ALA A 30 -4.34 -16.23 -7.91
C ALA A 30 -4.11 -16.49 -9.42
N PRO A 31 -3.67 -15.50 -10.24
CA PRO A 31 -3.41 -15.75 -11.66
C PRO A 31 -2.24 -16.71 -11.89
N THR A 32 -1.25 -16.77 -10.99
CA THR A 32 -0.16 -17.79 -11.07
C THR A 32 -0.71 -19.19 -10.87
N VAL A 33 -1.64 -19.38 -9.93
CA VAL A 33 -2.29 -20.68 -9.72
C VAL A 33 -3.11 -21.07 -10.96
N LEU A 34 -3.87 -20.15 -11.54
CA LEU A 34 -4.63 -20.44 -12.77
C LEU A 34 -3.73 -20.85 -13.94
N ASP A 35 -2.63 -20.12 -14.17
CA ASP A 35 -1.61 -20.45 -15.19
C ASP A 35 -0.98 -21.84 -14.95
N LEU A 36 -0.68 -22.20 -13.69
CA LEU A 36 -0.18 -23.54 -13.36
C LEU A 36 -1.12 -24.67 -13.80
N PHE A 37 -2.43 -24.44 -13.73
CA PHE A 37 -3.44 -25.42 -14.15
C PHE A 37 -3.86 -25.26 -15.62
N GLY A 38 -3.23 -24.37 -16.38
CA GLY A 38 -3.59 -24.09 -17.77
C GLY A 38 -4.98 -23.47 -17.93
N LEU A 39 -5.49 -22.81 -16.89
CA LEU A 39 -6.78 -22.13 -16.89
C LEU A 39 -6.62 -20.68 -17.36
N GLU A 40 -7.62 -20.18 -18.10
CA GLU A 40 -7.62 -18.78 -18.54
C GLU A 40 -7.73 -17.83 -17.34
N VAL A 41 -6.81 -16.86 -17.26
CA VAL A 41 -6.86 -15.80 -16.25
C VAL A 41 -7.92 -14.77 -16.65
N PRO A 42 -8.95 -14.53 -15.82
CA PRO A 42 -9.97 -13.54 -16.14
C PRO A 42 -9.37 -12.14 -16.32
N LYS A 43 -9.82 -11.42 -17.36
CA LYS A 43 -9.37 -10.04 -17.64
C LYS A 43 -9.66 -9.04 -16.51
N SER A 44 -10.55 -9.39 -15.58
CA SER A 44 -10.84 -8.61 -14.37
C SER A 44 -9.76 -8.72 -13.30
N MET A 45 -8.90 -9.75 -13.35
CA MET A 45 -7.75 -9.86 -12.47
C MET A 45 -6.63 -8.94 -12.94
N GLU A 46 -6.14 -8.10 -12.02
CA GLU A 46 -5.04 -7.17 -12.31
C GLU A 46 -3.65 -7.77 -12.09
N GLY A 47 -3.60 -8.95 -11.47
CA GLY A 47 -2.38 -9.69 -11.19
C GLY A 47 -1.77 -10.31 -12.44
N LYS A 48 -0.44 -10.43 -12.45
CA LYS A 48 0.32 -11.15 -13.46
C LYS A 48 0.81 -12.49 -12.91
N SER A 49 0.90 -13.52 -13.76
CA SER A 49 1.52 -14.79 -13.36
C SER A 49 2.99 -14.59 -13.01
N LEU A 50 3.39 -15.10 -11.85
CA LEU A 50 4.79 -15.09 -11.40
C LEU A 50 5.64 -16.06 -12.23
N ILE A 51 5.03 -17.08 -12.83
CA ILE A 51 5.74 -18.03 -13.70
C ILE A 51 6.12 -17.34 -15.00
N GLU A 52 5.17 -16.68 -15.66
CA GLU A 52 5.44 -15.92 -16.88
C GLU A 52 6.46 -14.80 -16.67
N ILE A 53 6.41 -14.13 -15.51
CA ILE A 53 7.43 -13.15 -15.11
C ILE A 53 8.78 -13.83 -14.95
N SER A 54 8.83 -14.98 -14.26
CA SER A 54 10.09 -15.71 -14.05
C SER A 54 10.67 -16.26 -15.36
N GLU A 55 9.85 -16.59 -16.34
CA GLU A 55 10.28 -17.06 -17.66
C GLU A 55 10.70 -15.90 -18.58
N GLY A 56 10.46 -14.64 -18.19
CA GLY A 56 10.73 -13.45 -19.00
C GLY A 56 9.73 -13.22 -20.13
N LYS A 57 8.59 -13.92 -20.10
CA LYS A 57 7.49 -13.74 -21.07
C LYS A 57 6.71 -12.45 -20.82
N VAL A 58 6.63 -12.04 -19.56
CA VAL A 58 5.93 -10.84 -19.11
C VAL A 58 6.85 -10.04 -18.19
N GLU A 59 7.03 -8.74 -18.45
CA GLU A 59 7.75 -7.86 -17.52
C GLU A 59 7.01 -7.77 -16.18
N GLY A 60 7.73 -7.60 -15.08
CA GLY A 60 7.09 -7.29 -13.79
C GLY A 60 6.43 -5.91 -13.77
N TYR A 61 6.13 -5.43 -12.56
CA TYR A 61 5.48 -4.15 -12.39
C TYR A 61 6.51 -3.02 -12.40
N LYS A 62 6.22 -1.94 -13.14
CA LYS A 62 7.05 -0.71 -13.12
C LYS A 62 6.73 0.18 -11.91
N GLU A 63 5.50 0.05 -11.43
CA GLU A 63 4.95 0.86 -10.34
C GLU A 63 4.07 -0.02 -9.45
N ILE A 64 4.15 0.19 -8.14
CA ILE A 64 3.33 -0.48 -7.14
C ILE A 64 2.54 0.58 -6.39
N TYR A 65 1.24 0.35 -6.20
CA TYR A 65 0.35 1.23 -5.46
C TYR A 65 -0.25 0.44 -4.31
N VAL A 66 -0.22 1.02 -3.11
CA VAL A 66 -0.72 0.38 -1.89
C VAL A 66 -1.64 1.34 -1.16
N ASN A 67 -2.79 0.84 -0.72
CA ASN A 67 -3.70 1.56 0.16
C ASN A 67 -3.78 0.83 1.51
N GLN A 68 -3.83 1.59 2.58
CA GLN A 68 -4.12 1.15 3.93
C GLN A 68 -5.24 2.05 4.44
N GLY A 69 -6.31 1.47 5.00
CA GLY A 69 -7.46 2.21 5.50
C GLY A 69 -8.06 1.59 6.76
N LEU A 70 -7.24 0.93 7.57
CA LEU A 70 -7.70 0.20 8.75
C LEU A 70 -7.42 0.96 10.06
N TRP A 71 -6.13 1.07 10.37
CA TRP A 71 -5.60 1.75 11.56
C TRP A 71 -5.09 3.17 11.28
N THR A 72 -4.84 3.47 10.01
CA THR A 72 -4.51 4.76 9.43
C THR A 72 -5.08 4.73 8.01
N ALA A 73 -5.32 5.90 7.43
CA ALA A 73 -5.53 6.02 5.99
C ALA A 73 -4.23 6.49 5.35
N LYS A 74 -3.55 5.58 4.66
CA LYS A 74 -2.31 5.89 3.92
C LYS A 74 -2.38 5.36 2.50
N ARG A 75 -1.75 6.09 1.59
CA ARG A 75 -1.56 5.69 0.21
C ARG A 75 -0.09 5.78 -0.15
N ALA A 76 0.45 4.73 -0.74
CA ALA A 76 1.83 4.69 -1.16
C ALA A 76 1.98 4.35 -2.63
N VAL A 77 3.02 4.90 -3.25
CA VAL A 77 3.49 4.51 -4.58
C VAL A 77 4.97 4.19 -4.53
N ARG A 78 5.38 3.10 -5.18
CA ARG A 78 6.80 2.78 -5.41
C ARG A 78 7.09 2.80 -6.90
N VAL A 79 8.09 3.57 -7.31
CA VAL A 79 8.58 3.67 -8.69
C VAL A 79 10.11 3.65 -8.68
N GLY A 80 10.71 2.60 -9.24
CA GLY A 80 12.15 2.39 -9.16
C GLY A 80 12.64 2.33 -7.70
N ARG A 81 13.65 3.16 -7.39
CA ARG A 81 14.20 3.31 -6.03
C ARG A 81 13.28 4.08 -5.08
N TRP A 82 12.39 4.91 -5.59
CA TRP A 82 11.61 5.82 -4.75
C TRP A 82 10.32 5.20 -4.25
N LYS A 83 10.00 5.49 -2.99
CA LYS A 83 8.70 5.21 -2.38
C LYS A 83 8.16 6.48 -1.75
N LEU A 84 6.99 6.91 -2.21
CA LEU A 84 6.22 8.00 -1.60
C LEU A 84 5.06 7.41 -0.80
N ILE A 85 4.80 7.96 0.37
CA ILE A 85 3.63 7.67 1.22
C ILE A 85 2.93 8.99 1.54
N LYS A 86 1.61 9.02 1.37
CA LYS A 86 0.73 10.10 1.79
C LYS A 86 -0.17 9.59 2.89
N THR A 87 -0.21 10.31 4.00
CA THR A 87 -1.13 10.05 5.11
C THR A 87 -2.35 10.94 4.94
N LEU A 88 -3.52 10.31 4.78
CA LEU A 88 -4.81 10.98 4.68
C LEU A 88 -5.50 11.08 6.05
N ASP A 89 -5.24 10.10 6.93
CA ASP A 89 -5.72 10.07 8.32
C ASP A 89 -4.67 9.32 9.17
N LYS A 90 -4.12 10.03 10.15
CA LYS A 90 -3.06 9.59 11.06
C LYS A 90 -3.60 8.70 12.19
N SER A 91 -4.89 8.83 12.50
CA SER A 91 -5.58 8.08 13.54
C SER A 91 -4.88 8.13 14.89
N PHE A 92 -4.50 6.97 15.42
CA PHE A 92 -3.83 6.81 16.71
C PHE A 92 -2.32 7.08 16.67
N TRP A 93 -1.77 7.48 15.52
CA TRP A 93 -0.33 7.48 15.28
C TRP A 93 0.18 8.85 14.86
N GLU A 94 1.20 9.36 15.53
CA GLU A 94 1.94 10.53 15.04
C GLU A 94 2.83 10.10 13.88
N THR A 95 2.39 10.37 12.65
CA THR A 95 3.18 10.11 11.45
C THR A 95 3.13 11.30 10.50
N PRO A 96 4.19 11.53 9.70
CA PRO A 96 4.20 12.63 8.75
C PRO A 96 3.08 12.51 7.71
N GLU A 97 2.65 13.65 7.18
CA GLU A 97 1.66 13.71 6.09
C GLU A 97 2.23 13.22 4.77
N THR A 98 3.52 13.50 4.57
CA THR A 98 4.26 13.12 3.38
C THR A 98 5.57 12.47 3.81
N GLU A 99 5.79 11.26 3.29
CA GLU A 99 7.02 10.54 3.51
C GLU A 99 7.61 10.11 2.16
N LEU A 100 8.89 10.40 1.93
CA LEU A 100 9.61 9.97 0.74
C LEU A 100 10.86 9.22 1.16
N TYR A 101 11.04 8.02 0.61
CA TYR A 101 12.18 7.17 0.89
C TYR A 101 12.88 6.73 -0.39
N ASP A 102 14.20 6.71 -0.32
CA ASP A 102 15.07 6.10 -1.31
C ASP A 102 15.40 4.67 -0.90
N LEU A 103 14.73 3.68 -1.48
CA LEU A 103 14.88 2.28 -1.10
C LEU A 103 16.20 1.64 -1.55
N GLU A 104 16.99 2.30 -2.40
CA GLU A 104 18.34 1.82 -2.74
C GLU A 104 19.36 2.29 -1.71
N ALA A 105 19.28 3.55 -1.27
CA ALA A 105 20.18 4.12 -0.28
C ALA A 105 19.76 3.82 1.16
N ASP A 106 18.46 3.72 1.41
CA ASP A 106 17.83 3.49 2.71
C ASP A 106 16.71 2.44 2.61
N PRO A 107 17.06 1.14 2.51
CA PRO A 107 16.08 0.05 2.51
C PRO A 107 15.26 -0.05 3.80
N GLY A 108 15.74 0.58 4.88
CA GLY A 108 15.09 0.59 6.20
C GLY A 108 14.01 1.65 6.35
N GLU A 109 13.89 2.57 5.39
CA GLU A 109 12.90 3.67 5.41
C GLU A 109 13.04 4.53 6.70
N VAL A 110 14.29 4.83 7.09
CA VAL A 110 14.64 5.55 8.32
C VAL A 110 14.66 7.07 8.10
N ARG A 111 15.17 7.53 6.95
CA ARG A 111 15.31 8.95 6.64
C ARG A 111 14.21 9.38 5.67
N ASN A 112 13.27 10.18 6.17
CA ASN A 112 12.29 10.85 5.33
C ASN A 112 12.96 11.99 4.53
N LEU A 113 12.90 11.92 3.20
CA LEU A 113 13.46 12.88 2.25
C LEU A 113 12.40 13.82 1.65
N ALA A 114 11.18 13.84 2.18
CA ALA A 114 10.08 14.60 1.56
C ALA A 114 10.37 16.11 1.45
N GLU A 115 11.03 16.69 2.46
CA GLU A 115 11.43 18.11 2.46
C GLU A 115 12.72 18.35 1.66
N ASP A 116 13.62 17.36 1.64
CA ASP A 116 14.91 17.44 0.94
C ASP A 116 14.74 17.31 -0.59
N GLU A 117 13.72 16.59 -1.06
CA GLU A 117 13.52 16.20 -2.47
C GLU A 117 12.09 16.52 -2.97
N PRO A 118 11.63 17.79 -2.92
CA PRO A 118 10.26 18.17 -3.23
C PRO A 118 9.87 17.86 -4.69
N GLU A 119 10.80 17.99 -5.64
CA GLU A 119 10.53 17.66 -7.05
C GLU A 119 10.24 16.16 -7.25
N VAL A 120 10.83 15.30 -6.41
CA VAL A 120 10.56 13.86 -6.44
C VAL A 120 9.17 13.58 -5.88
N VAL A 121 8.79 14.25 -4.79
CA VAL A 121 7.45 14.19 -4.22
C VAL A 121 6.40 14.57 -5.27
N ASP A 122 6.51 15.75 -5.87
CA ASP A 122 5.56 16.26 -6.87
C ASP A 122 5.38 15.29 -8.04
N ARG A 123 6.50 14.74 -8.53
CA ARG A 123 6.49 13.78 -9.65
C ARG A 123 5.76 12.49 -9.29
N LEU A 124 5.97 11.97 -8.08
CA LEU A 124 5.35 10.73 -7.63
C LEU A 124 3.89 10.92 -7.24
N GLU A 125 3.54 12.07 -6.64
CA GLU A 125 2.17 12.47 -6.40
C GLU A 125 1.38 12.56 -7.70
N LEU A 126 1.93 13.24 -8.71
CA LEU A 126 1.29 13.32 -10.03
C LEU A 126 1.06 11.94 -10.66
N ARG A 127 2.00 10.99 -10.50
CA ARG A 127 1.80 9.59 -10.92
C ARG A 127 0.67 8.93 -10.15
N MET A 128 0.63 9.10 -8.84
CA MET A 128 -0.41 8.60 -7.96
C MET A 128 -1.80 9.13 -8.35
N TYR A 129 -1.95 10.44 -8.56
CA TYR A 129 -3.20 11.05 -9.00
C TYR A 129 -3.65 10.53 -10.37
N ARG A 130 -2.72 10.39 -11.33
CA ARG A 130 -3.04 9.81 -12.64
C ARG A 130 -3.48 8.36 -12.54
N TRP A 131 -2.86 7.58 -11.65
CA TRP A 131 -3.26 6.20 -11.38
C TRP A 131 -4.66 6.12 -10.76
N LEU A 132 -4.94 6.93 -9.74
CA LEU A 132 -6.25 7.04 -9.10
C LEU A 132 -7.35 7.36 -10.10
N ARG A 133 -7.16 8.42 -10.88
CA ARG A 133 -8.14 8.85 -11.89
C ARG A 133 -8.45 7.73 -12.89
N ARG A 134 -7.44 6.97 -13.31
CA ARG A 134 -7.61 5.83 -14.22
C ARG A 134 -8.35 4.67 -13.56
N LYS A 135 -8.01 4.35 -12.31
CA LYS A 135 -8.61 3.22 -11.58
C LYS A 135 -10.04 3.49 -11.16
N LEU A 136 -10.32 4.68 -10.65
CA LEU A 136 -11.65 5.04 -10.13
C LEU A 136 -12.60 5.43 -11.27
N GLY A 137 -12.09 6.09 -12.31
CA GLY A 137 -12.94 6.63 -13.37
C GLY A 137 -13.88 7.70 -12.81
N LYS A 138 -15.18 7.41 -12.75
CA LYS A 138 -16.21 8.27 -12.13
C LYS A 138 -16.61 7.84 -10.71
N ARG A 139 -15.98 6.79 -10.17
CA ARG A 139 -16.29 6.26 -8.83
C ARG A 139 -15.64 7.11 -7.76
N VAL A 140 -16.26 7.15 -6.58
CA VAL A 140 -15.68 7.74 -5.37
C VAL A 140 -14.48 6.92 -4.93
N ASP A 141 -13.44 7.58 -4.41
CA ASP A 141 -12.30 6.91 -3.80
C ASP A 141 -12.73 6.22 -2.50
N PRO A 142 -12.67 4.87 -2.41
CA PRO A 142 -13.05 4.18 -1.20
C PRO A 142 -12.22 4.59 0.01
N LEU A 143 -10.94 4.98 -0.18
CA LEU A 143 -10.10 5.41 0.92
C LEU A 143 -10.53 6.78 1.46
N GLU A 144 -10.90 7.72 0.59
CA GLU A 144 -11.47 9.01 1.02
C GLU A 144 -12.82 8.82 1.72
N LEU A 145 -13.65 7.89 1.24
CA LEU A 145 -14.90 7.55 1.92
C LEU A 145 -14.64 6.99 3.32
N ILE A 146 -13.64 6.11 3.46
CA ILE A 146 -13.23 5.58 4.78
C ILE A 146 -12.77 6.71 5.70
N VAL A 147 -11.96 7.64 5.22
CA VAL A 147 -11.51 8.80 6.01
C VAL A 147 -12.71 9.63 6.46
N LYS A 148 -13.64 9.92 5.55
CA LYS A 148 -14.84 10.72 5.83
C LYS A 148 -15.78 10.06 6.84
N GLU A 149 -16.01 8.76 6.73
CA GLU A 149 -16.89 8.01 7.63
C GLU A 149 -16.20 7.66 8.97
N GLY A 150 -14.88 7.81 9.03
CA GLY A 150 -14.03 7.41 10.15
C GLY A 150 -13.46 6.00 9.96
N LEU A 151 -12.17 5.85 10.25
CA LEU A 151 -11.46 4.58 10.16
C LEU A 151 -12.14 3.47 11.00
N PRO A 152 -12.19 2.22 10.49
CA PRO A 152 -12.82 1.11 11.22
C PRO A 152 -12.25 0.87 12.62
N ALA A 153 -10.94 1.13 12.80
CA ALA A 153 -10.26 1.00 14.09
C ALA A 153 -10.90 1.85 15.20
N TYR A 154 -11.40 3.06 14.89
CA TYR A 154 -12.07 3.90 15.89
C TYR A 154 -13.26 3.21 16.53
N LYS A 155 -14.08 2.52 15.72
CA LYS A 155 -15.25 1.81 16.21
C LYS A 155 -14.85 0.67 17.15
N TRP A 156 -13.78 -0.05 16.83
CA TRP A 156 -13.30 -1.16 17.66
C TRP A 156 -12.70 -0.70 18.97
N VAL A 157 -11.86 0.35 18.94
CA VAL A 157 -11.27 0.92 20.16
C VAL A 157 -12.36 1.49 21.07
N ARG A 158 -13.37 2.16 20.52
CA ARG A 158 -14.50 2.65 21.30
C ARG A 158 -15.27 1.52 21.98
N ILE A 159 -15.61 0.45 21.24
CA ILE A 159 -16.29 -0.73 21.82
C ILE A 159 -15.46 -1.36 22.94
N ALA A 160 -14.13 -1.49 22.74
CA ALA A 160 -13.25 -2.01 23.78
C ALA A 160 -13.18 -1.08 25.01
N ALA A 161 -13.15 0.24 24.80
CA ALA A 161 -13.17 1.23 25.88
C ALA A 161 -14.49 1.20 26.68
N GLU A 162 -15.63 1.06 26.01
CA GLU A 162 -16.94 0.84 26.63
C GLU A 162 -16.95 -0.42 27.51
N GLN A 163 -16.44 -1.54 26.98
CA GLN A 163 -16.41 -2.82 27.70
C GLN A 163 -15.45 -2.84 28.90
N THR A 164 -14.43 -1.99 28.89
CA THR A 164 -13.40 -1.92 29.94
C THR A 164 -13.62 -0.77 30.92
N GLY A 165 -14.67 0.04 30.75
CA GLY A 165 -14.94 1.22 31.57
C GLY A 165 -13.94 2.37 31.35
N LEU A 166 -13.26 2.40 30.20
CA LEU A 166 -12.25 3.39 29.83
C LEU A 166 -12.76 4.43 28.82
N LEU A 167 -14.07 4.52 28.59
CA LEU A 167 -14.64 5.38 27.55
C LEU A 167 -14.30 6.86 27.74
N GLU A 168 -14.46 7.40 28.96
CA GLU A 168 -14.13 8.82 29.24
C GLU A 168 -12.66 9.12 28.93
N LYS A 169 -11.74 8.25 29.37
CA LYS A 169 -10.31 8.38 29.12
C LYS A 169 -9.99 8.31 27.61
N TYR A 170 -10.71 7.47 26.87
CA TYR A 170 -10.59 7.38 25.41
C TYR A 170 -11.07 8.65 24.72
N GLU A 171 -12.21 9.20 25.12
CA GLU A 171 -12.77 10.43 24.55
C GLU A 171 -11.90 11.65 24.84
N GLU A 172 -11.37 11.78 26.06
CA GLU A 172 -10.41 12.81 26.43
C GLU A 172 -9.11 12.73 25.60
N TRP A 173 -8.59 11.51 25.43
CA TRP A 173 -7.41 11.27 24.59
C TRP A 173 -7.70 11.64 23.13
N ARG A 174 -8.82 11.20 22.57
CA ARG A 174 -9.21 11.49 21.19
C ARG A 174 -9.39 12.99 20.95
N MET A 175 -10.12 13.68 21.82
CA MET A 175 -10.33 15.13 21.69
C MET A 175 -9.03 15.95 21.74
N ARG A 176 -7.97 15.42 22.35
CA ARG A 176 -6.65 16.04 22.35
C ARG A 176 -5.90 15.78 21.05
N VAL A 177 -6.03 14.58 20.49
CA VAL A 177 -5.45 14.26 19.18
C VAL A 177 -6.13 15.08 18.09
N ASP A 178 -7.47 15.07 18.03
CA ASP A 178 -8.24 15.82 17.03
C ASP A 178 -7.96 17.34 17.10
N ARG A 179 -7.75 17.91 18.31
CA ARG A 179 -7.38 19.33 18.48
C ARG A 179 -5.94 19.66 18.10
N ALA A 180 -5.03 18.69 18.15
CA ALA A 180 -3.65 18.89 17.69
C ALA A 180 -3.57 18.95 16.15
N GLU A 181 -4.65 18.60 15.44
CA GLU A 181 -4.75 18.71 13.98
C GLU A 181 -5.23 20.10 13.50
N GLU A 182 -5.72 20.97 14.39
CA GLU A 182 -6.27 22.30 14.06
C GLU A 182 -5.30 23.48 14.34
N GLY A 183 -4.10 23.23 14.88
CA GLY A 183 -3.11 24.27 15.27
C GLY A 183 -1.80 24.17 14.51
#